data_AF-A0A168DV69-F1
#
_entry.id   AF-A0A168DV69-F1
#
_cell.length_a   1.000
_cell.length_b   1.000
_cell.length_c   1.000
_cell.angle_alpha   90.00
_cell.angle_beta   90.00
_cell.angle_gamma   90.00
#
_symmetry.space_group_name_H-M   'P 1'
#
loop_
_entity.id
_entity.type
_entity.pdbx_description
1 polymer ?
#
loop_
_entity_poly.entity_id
_entity_poly.type
_entity_poly.pdbx_seq_one_letter_code
_entity_poly.pdbx_strand_id
1 'polypeptide(L)'
;MVTGTDLVEWQIKVARGEELPLSQEQIEEKILSGAGGHTIEARIYAEIPEKGLPRLDIPGVRVDAGFVEGDLVSAHYDPMIAKLITHGATRTEALAKMVRALEQYEIAGLGVNIEFLKNVVGHAAFVEGDVETGFIEKHRQDLFGELELPDEVAMQAALACCLNASNSDANPEYRRIWSSGGNVGFTSPSTYSSYSFSFMVGDHEEDGGKTGKTVSVEVQKTDDGQYTVILDGGRRVFERVAPVMRRETRVAANTLFLETFTTRARLDSTVIILETGALDSIQTPITVFHQGRRYAIHTLPSPWLQKLLAQNSVNTPQSSVRAPMPCKILRVEVEPGQIVEEGKPLVVVESMKMETVIRAPGPGPKLVKRVVHKAGDMCKAGTALVEFDEDDGN
;
A
#
# COMPACT_ATOMS: atom_id res chain seq x y z
N MET A 1 -9.41 22.14 -19.92
CA MET A 1 -8.34 23.10 -19.54
C MET A 1 -7.72 23.76 -20.76
N VAL A 2 -7.35 23.01 -21.79
CA VAL A 2 -6.85 23.56 -23.07
C VAL A 2 -7.87 24.49 -23.77
N THR A 3 -9.13 24.07 -23.85
CA THR A 3 -10.18 24.85 -24.52
C THR A 3 -10.76 25.99 -23.68
N GLY A 4 -10.46 26.02 -22.37
CA GLY A 4 -11.13 26.93 -21.42
C GLY A 4 -12.66 26.80 -21.39
N THR A 5 -13.20 25.63 -21.73
CA THR A 5 -14.65 25.36 -21.72
C THR A 5 -15.05 24.41 -20.58
N ASP A 6 -16.27 24.58 -20.09
CA ASP A 6 -16.94 23.63 -19.20
C ASP A 6 -17.94 22.79 -20.02
N LEU A 7 -17.57 21.53 -20.25
CA LEU A 7 -18.41 20.63 -21.04
C LEU A 7 -19.70 20.24 -20.30
N VAL A 8 -19.71 20.21 -18.97
CA VAL A 8 -20.91 19.89 -18.19
C VAL A 8 -21.91 21.04 -18.28
N GLU A 9 -21.43 22.28 -18.19
CA GLU A 9 -22.26 23.46 -18.44
C GLU A 9 -22.90 23.41 -19.83
N TRP A 10 -22.11 23.11 -20.87
CA TRP A 10 -22.60 23.04 -22.25
C TRP A 10 -23.60 21.91 -22.45
N GLN A 11 -23.36 20.74 -21.86
CA GLN A 11 -24.31 19.63 -21.87
C GLN A 11 -25.67 20.06 -21.31
N ILE A 12 -25.69 20.81 -20.20
CA ILE A 12 -26.93 21.29 -19.59
C ILE A 12 -27.63 22.32 -20.49
N LYS A 13 -26.90 23.26 -21.08
CA LYS A 13 -27.47 24.26 -22.01
C LYS A 13 -28.11 23.61 -23.23
N VAL A 14 -27.38 22.71 -23.88
CA VAL A 14 -27.88 21.97 -25.06
C VAL A 14 -29.08 21.11 -24.68
N ALA A 15 -29.06 20.45 -23.52
CA ALA A 15 -30.20 19.66 -23.04
C ALA A 15 -31.46 20.51 -22.79
N ARG A 16 -31.33 21.83 -22.59
CA ARG A 16 -32.44 22.78 -22.48
C ARG A 16 -32.92 23.33 -23.83
N GLY A 17 -32.30 22.90 -24.93
CA GLY A 17 -32.59 23.38 -26.28
C GLY A 17 -31.86 24.69 -26.63
N GLU A 18 -30.86 25.10 -25.85
CA GLU A 18 -30.00 26.24 -26.21
C GLU A 18 -28.98 25.85 -27.30
N GLU A 19 -28.50 26.84 -28.05
CA GLU A 19 -27.44 26.65 -29.05
C GLU A 19 -26.07 26.44 -28.39
N LEU A 20 -25.09 25.96 -29.18
CA LEU A 20 -23.72 25.83 -28.71
C LEU A 20 -23.12 27.21 -28.36
N PRO A 21 -22.48 27.39 -27.18
CA PRO A 21 -22.02 28.71 -26.75
C PRO A 21 -20.90 29.34 -27.58
N LEU A 22 -20.17 28.56 -28.39
CA LEU A 22 -19.08 29.03 -29.24
C LEU A 22 -19.12 28.34 -30.61
N SER A 23 -18.65 29.03 -31.65
CA SER A 23 -18.37 28.44 -32.96
C SER A 23 -17.07 27.65 -32.97
N GLN A 24 -16.86 26.86 -34.04
CA GLN A 24 -15.62 26.11 -34.26
C GLN A 24 -14.39 27.04 -34.29
N GLU A 25 -14.48 28.18 -34.99
CA GLU A 25 -13.38 29.14 -35.11
C GLU A 25 -13.01 29.76 -33.75
N GLN A 26 -14.01 30.04 -32.90
CA GLN A 26 -13.78 30.57 -31.56
C GLN A 26 -13.11 29.54 -30.64
N ILE A 27 -13.39 28.25 -30.82
CA ILE A 27 -12.71 27.17 -30.07
C ILE A 27 -11.25 27.05 -30.54
N GLU A 28 -11.01 27.07 -31.84
CA GLU A 28 -9.67 27.02 -32.41
C GLU A 28 -8.82 28.23 -31.98
N GLU A 29 -9.39 29.43 -31.98
CA GLU A 29 -8.73 30.63 -31.46
C GLU A 29 -8.34 30.47 -29.99
N LYS A 30 -9.21 29.88 -29.15
CA LYS A 30 -8.87 29.61 -27.75
C LYS A 30 -7.72 28.62 -27.60
N ILE A 31 -7.71 27.54 -28.39
CA ILE A 31 -6.65 26.54 -28.40
C ILE A 31 -5.31 27.14 -28.87
N LEU A 32 -5.34 28.06 -29.83
CA LEU A 32 -4.12 28.68 -30.39
C LEU A 32 -3.64 29.90 -29.60
N SER A 33 -4.55 30.63 -28.95
CA SER A 33 -4.20 31.67 -27.98
C SER A 33 -3.41 31.02 -26.85
N GLY A 34 -2.38 31.67 -26.29
CA GLY A 34 -1.49 31.07 -25.28
C GLY A 34 -2.14 30.52 -23.99
N ALA A 35 -3.48 30.56 -23.88
CA ALA A 35 -4.28 29.80 -22.93
C ALA A 35 -4.45 28.30 -23.31
N GLY A 36 -4.32 27.94 -24.59
CA GLY A 36 -4.35 26.57 -25.10
C GLY A 36 -3.00 25.89 -24.99
N GLY A 37 -2.59 25.61 -23.75
CA GLY A 37 -1.40 24.83 -23.45
C GLY A 37 -1.62 23.33 -23.61
N HIS A 38 -0.85 22.56 -22.85
CA HIS A 38 -1.00 21.12 -22.75
C HIS A 38 -1.60 20.73 -21.41
N THR A 39 -2.38 19.65 -21.40
CA THR A 39 -2.97 19.09 -20.19
C THR A 39 -2.65 17.60 -20.12
N ILE A 40 -2.38 17.12 -18.91
CA ILE A 40 -2.16 15.71 -18.61
C ILE A 40 -3.10 15.33 -17.48
N GLU A 41 -3.81 14.22 -17.64
CA GLU A 41 -4.68 13.63 -16.63
C GLU A 41 -4.10 12.28 -16.22
N ALA A 42 -3.94 12.07 -14.92
CA ALA A 42 -3.61 10.78 -14.32
C ALA A 42 -4.81 10.30 -13.51
N ARG A 43 -5.22 9.04 -13.72
CA ARG A 43 -6.30 8.41 -12.96
C ARG A 43 -5.71 7.61 -11.81
N ILE A 44 -6.04 8.01 -10.60
CA ILE A 44 -5.61 7.34 -9.39
C ILE A 44 -6.61 6.23 -9.07
N TYR A 45 -6.14 4.99 -9.03
CA TYR A 45 -6.92 3.81 -8.77
C TYR A 45 -6.56 3.20 -7.40
N ALA A 46 -7.59 2.76 -6.66
CA ALA A 46 -7.47 1.83 -5.54
C ALA A 46 -7.51 0.40 -6.09
N GLU A 47 -6.37 -0.27 -6.14
CA GLU A 47 -6.27 -1.66 -6.58
C GLU A 47 -6.79 -2.64 -5.50
N ILE A 48 -6.75 -2.23 -4.23
CA ILE A 48 -7.27 -2.98 -3.08
C ILE A 48 -8.28 -2.14 -2.28
N PRO A 49 -9.49 -2.64 -1.97
CA PRO A 49 -10.51 -1.92 -1.17
C PRO A 49 -10.15 -1.81 0.33
N GLU A 50 -9.74 -0.63 0.79
CA GLU A 50 -9.44 -0.35 2.21
C GLU A 50 -9.77 1.12 2.58
N LYS A 51 -9.40 1.56 3.79
CA LYS A 51 -9.57 2.96 4.22
C LYS A 51 -8.31 3.78 3.89
N GLY A 52 -8.45 4.74 2.98
CA GLY A 52 -7.35 5.62 2.57
C GLY A 52 -7.23 6.91 3.39
N LEU A 53 -6.00 7.42 3.54
CA LEU A 53 -5.67 8.77 4.06
C LEU A 53 -4.41 9.32 3.34
N PRO A 54 -4.21 10.64 3.08
CA PRO A 54 -5.16 11.76 2.94
C PRO A 54 -5.06 12.50 1.58
N ARG A 55 -5.76 13.63 1.45
CA ARG A 55 -5.85 14.50 0.25
C ARG A 55 -5.06 15.78 0.48
N LEU A 56 -3.98 16.00 -0.29
CA LEU A 56 -3.34 17.31 -0.38
C LEU A 56 -4.06 18.19 -1.43
N ASP A 57 -4.40 19.42 -1.04
CA ASP A 57 -4.67 20.49 -2.00
C ASP A 57 -3.33 20.89 -2.63
N ILE A 58 -3.09 20.44 -3.85
CA ILE A 58 -1.82 20.69 -4.56
C ILE A 58 -1.99 21.98 -5.37
N PRO A 59 -1.30 23.08 -5.02
CA PRO A 59 -1.48 24.36 -5.70
C PRO A 59 -1.22 24.25 -7.21
N GLY A 60 -2.18 24.71 -8.02
CA GLY A 60 -2.06 24.71 -9.48
C GLY A 60 -2.35 23.36 -10.15
N VAL A 61 -2.88 22.37 -9.41
CA VAL A 61 -3.34 21.09 -9.92
C VAL A 61 -4.85 20.99 -9.72
N ARG A 62 -5.58 20.58 -10.75
CA ARG A 62 -7.01 20.27 -10.61
C ARG A 62 -7.14 18.82 -10.15
N VAL A 63 -7.88 18.61 -9.07
CA VAL A 63 -8.16 17.28 -8.53
C VAL A 63 -9.66 17.04 -8.54
N ASP A 64 -10.12 16.14 -9.41
CA ASP A 64 -11.51 15.69 -9.42
C ASP A 64 -11.57 14.37 -8.65
N ALA A 65 -12.07 14.40 -7.41
CA ALA A 65 -12.12 13.23 -6.52
C ALA A 65 -13.54 12.95 -6.02
N GLY A 66 -13.88 11.68 -5.89
CA GLY A 66 -15.16 11.20 -5.34
C GLY A 66 -15.10 10.84 -3.86
N PHE A 67 -13.90 10.88 -3.26
CA PHE A 67 -13.63 10.41 -1.90
C PHE A 67 -12.91 11.48 -1.07
N VAL A 68 -13.10 11.42 0.24
CA VAL A 68 -12.33 12.17 1.25
C VAL A 68 -11.64 11.22 2.22
N GLU A 69 -10.77 11.77 3.04
CA GLU A 69 -10.04 11.03 4.08
C GLU A 69 -11.00 10.23 4.98
N GLY A 70 -10.71 8.94 5.15
CA GLY A 70 -11.49 8.03 5.99
C GLY A 70 -12.68 7.37 5.31
N ASP A 71 -12.99 7.73 4.07
CA ASP A 71 -14.01 7.05 3.28
C ASP A 71 -13.59 5.60 2.98
N LEU A 72 -14.59 4.72 2.91
CA LEU A 72 -14.40 3.35 2.47
C LEU A 72 -14.48 3.30 0.93
N VAL A 73 -13.40 2.86 0.29
CA VAL A 73 -13.45 2.53 -1.13
C VAL A 73 -14.08 1.14 -1.27
N SER A 74 -15.34 1.08 -1.72
CA SER A 74 -16.08 -0.17 -1.84
C SER A 74 -15.80 -0.88 -3.16
N ALA A 75 -15.66 -2.21 -3.11
CA ALA A 75 -15.58 -3.07 -4.30
C ALA A 75 -16.85 -3.05 -5.20
N HIS A 76 -17.95 -2.42 -4.76
CA HIS A 76 -19.18 -2.33 -5.53
C HIS A 76 -19.14 -1.29 -6.66
N TYR A 77 -18.10 -0.46 -6.71
CA TYR A 77 -17.95 0.63 -7.67
C TYR A 77 -16.62 0.56 -8.41
N ASP A 78 -16.44 1.47 -9.38
CA ASP A 78 -15.17 1.64 -10.08
C ASP A 78 -14.06 2.04 -9.06
N PRO A 79 -12.85 1.45 -9.17
CA PRO A 79 -11.77 1.71 -8.22
C PRO A 79 -11.12 3.09 -8.35
N MET A 80 -11.54 3.95 -9.29
CA MET A 80 -10.95 5.27 -9.47
C MET A 80 -11.29 6.18 -8.28
N ILE A 81 -10.26 6.61 -7.56
CA ILE A 81 -10.38 7.49 -6.39
C ILE A 81 -10.40 8.96 -6.84
N ALA A 82 -9.53 9.32 -7.78
CA ALA A 82 -9.33 10.68 -8.22
C ALA A 82 -8.77 10.79 -9.63
N LYS A 83 -8.95 11.96 -10.23
CA LYS A 83 -8.23 12.41 -11.43
C LYS A 83 -7.34 13.58 -11.05
N LEU A 84 -6.04 13.40 -11.19
CA LEU A 84 -5.05 14.47 -11.08
C LEU A 84 -4.86 15.07 -12.47
N ILE A 85 -5.09 16.38 -12.60
CA ILE A 85 -5.06 17.07 -13.89
C ILE A 85 -4.12 18.27 -13.77
N THR A 86 -3.08 18.29 -14.61
CA THR A 86 -2.09 19.36 -14.65
C THR A 86 -2.08 20.05 -16.01
N HIS A 87 -1.83 21.36 -16.01
CA HIS A 87 -1.73 22.18 -17.21
C HIS A 87 -0.45 22.99 -17.24
N GLY A 88 0.16 23.09 -18.42
CA GLY A 88 1.34 23.93 -18.67
C GLY A 88 1.31 24.50 -20.08
N ALA A 89 2.11 25.54 -20.36
CA ALA A 89 2.20 26.12 -21.70
C ALA A 89 2.76 25.11 -22.72
N THR A 90 3.61 24.19 -22.26
CA THR A 90 4.16 23.10 -23.07
C THR A 90 3.85 21.74 -22.46
N ARG A 91 3.92 20.67 -23.27
CA ARG A 91 3.79 19.29 -22.78
C ARG A 91 4.80 18.98 -21.67
N THR A 92 6.04 19.42 -21.84
CA THR A 92 7.11 19.25 -20.85
C THR A 92 6.79 19.94 -19.54
N GLU A 93 6.25 21.15 -19.57
CA GLU A 93 5.82 21.85 -18.35
C GLU A 93 4.65 21.14 -17.66
N ALA A 94 3.66 20.68 -18.43
CA ALA A 94 2.55 19.90 -17.89
C ALA A 94 3.03 18.58 -17.25
N LEU A 95 3.97 17.87 -17.89
CA LEU A 95 4.60 16.66 -17.34
C LEU A 95 5.37 16.97 -16.05
N ALA A 96 6.19 18.02 -16.03
CA ALA A 96 6.95 18.39 -14.84
C ALA A 96 6.04 18.74 -13.66
N LYS A 97 4.90 19.38 -13.92
CA LYS A 97 3.86 19.61 -12.91
C LYS A 97 3.21 18.29 -12.47
N MET A 98 2.94 17.36 -13.39
CA MET A 98 2.37 16.06 -13.06
C MET A 98 3.30 15.23 -12.16
N VAL A 99 4.60 15.21 -12.47
CA VAL A 99 5.61 14.53 -11.63
C VAL A 99 5.56 15.07 -10.20
N ARG A 100 5.64 16.39 -10.03
CA ARG A 100 5.56 17.04 -8.70
C ARG A 100 4.22 16.78 -8.01
N ALA A 101 3.13 16.78 -8.77
CA ALA A 101 1.79 16.52 -8.22
C ALA A 101 1.71 15.10 -7.66
N LEU A 102 2.18 14.10 -8.40
CA LEU A 102 2.19 12.70 -7.95
C LEU A 102 3.15 12.49 -6.76
N GLU A 103 4.29 13.17 -6.73
CA GLU A 103 5.22 13.14 -5.58
C GLU A 103 4.60 13.68 -4.29
N GLN A 104 3.71 14.67 -4.41
CA GLN A 104 3.00 15.30 -3.28
C GLN A 104 1.68 14.61 -2.94
N TYR A 105 1.19 13.71 -3.79
CA TYR A 105 -0.09 13.02 -3.60
C TYR A 105 0.14 11.74 -2.79
N GLU A 106 0.13 11.87 -1.47
CA GLU A 106 0.35 10.78 -0.52
C GLU A 106 -0.96 10.06 -0.20
N ILE A 107 -1.10 8.77 -0.56
CA ILE A 107 -2.23 7.92 -0.14
C ILE A 107 -1.67 6.65 0.51
N ALA A 108 -2.06 6.39 1.75
CA ALA A 108 -1.76 5.16 2.48
C ALA A 108 -3.02 4.36 2.77
N GLY A 109 -2.85 3.06 3.05
CA GLY A 109 -3.94 2.14 3.40
C GLY A 109 -4.77 1.67 2.23
N LEU A 110 -4.21 1.72 1.02
CA LEU A 110 -4.79 1.19 -0.22
C LEU A 110 -3.61 0.75 -1.11
N GLY A 111 -3.74 -0.39 -1.80
CA GLY A 111 -2.92 -0.66 -2.98
C GLY A 111 -3.29 0.39 -4.04
N VAL A 112 -2.34 1.22 -4.48
CA VAL A 112 -2.61 2.34 -5.39
C VAL A 112 -1.57 2.45 -6.49
N ASN A 113 -2.02 2.82 -7.68
CA ASN A 113 -1.19 2.90 -8.89
C ASN A 113 -0.27 4.14 -8.97
N ILE A 114 -0.09 4.90 -7.90
CA ILE A 114 0.63 6.20 -7.91
C ILE A 114 2.10 6.03 -8.32
N GLU A 115 2.80 5.02 -7.78
CA GLU A 115 4.22 4.78 -8.13
C GLU A 115 4.36 4.32 -9.58
N PHE A 116 3.43 3.50 -10.07
CA PHE A 116 3.36 3.15 -11.49
C PHE A 116 3.18 4.40 -12.36
N LEU A 117 2.27 5.30 -12.00
CA LEU A 117 2.05 6.55 -12.73
C LEU A 117 3.30 7.44 -12.73
N LYS A 118 4.03 7.54 -11.60
CA LYS A 118 5.32 8.25 -11.52
C LYS A 118 6.34 7.66 -12.49
N ASN A 119 6.44 6.33 -12.55
CA ASN A 119 7.33 5.65 -13.48
C ASN A 119 6.95 5.96 -14.93
N VAL A 120 5.65 5.94 -15.28
CA VAL A 120 5.16 6.29 -16.63
C VAL A 120 5.50 7.74 -17.00
N VAL A 121 5.14 8.72 -16.15
CA VAL A 121 5.35 10.13 -16.50
C VAL A 121 6.83 10.54 -16.50
N GLY A 122 7.68 9.80 -15.79
CA GLY A 122 9.13 9.97 -15.79
C GLY A 122 9.86 9.17 -16.86
N HIS A 123 9.19 8.23 -17.56
CA HIS A 123 9.83 7.37 -18.55
C HIS A 123 10.24 8.16 -19.79
N ALA A 124 11.48 7.98 -20.26
CA ALA A 124 12.06 8.75 -21.37
C ALA A 124 11.17 8.73 -22.64
N ALA A 125 10.74 7.53 -23.08
CA ALA A 125 9.85 7.40 -24.24
C ALA A 125 8.50 8.12 -24.06
N PHE A 126 7.93 8.13 -22.84
CA PHE A 126 6.70 8.87 -22.57
C PHE A 126 6.93 10.38 -22.61
N VAL A 127 8.06 10.87 -22.10
CA VAL A 127 8.45 12.28 -22.16
C VAL A 127 8.68 12.74 -23.60
N GLU A 128 9.29 11.91 -24.43
CA GLU A 128 9.52 12.18 -25.86
C GLU A 128 8.25 12.07 -26.71
N GLY A 129 7.21 11.38 -26.20
CA GLY A 129 5.96 11.16 -26.92
C GLY A 129 6.01 9.94 -27.85
N ASP A 130 7.03 9.09 -27.74
CA ASP A 130 7.12 7.78 -28.40
C ASP A 130 6.24 6.78 -27.64
N VAL A 131 4.92 6.92 -27.81
CA VAL A 131 3.91 6.12 -27.11
C VAL A 131 3.04 5.36 -28.11
N GLU A 132 2.73 4.11 -27.76
CA GLU A 132 1.83 3.24 -28.51
C GLU A 132 0.85 2.53 -27.56
N THR A 133 -0.18 1.87 -28.10
CA THR A 133 -1.18 1.20 -27.26
C THR A 133 -0.64 0.00 -26.47
N GLY A 134 0.52 -0.53 -26.86
CA GLY A 134 1.26 -1.57 -26.13
C GLY A 134 2.44 -1.05 -25.30
N PHE A 135 2.48 0.25 -24.99
CA PHE A 135 3.60 0.90 -24.28
C PHE A 135 3.90 0.21 -22.94
N ILE A 136 2.86 -0.15 -22.18
CA ILE A 136 3.01 -0.75 -20.85
C ILE A 136 3.65 -2.13 -20.93
N GLU A 137 3.20 -2.97 -21.87
CA GLU A 137 3.75 -4.31 -22.11
C GLU A 137 5.20 -4.23 -22.57
N LYS A 138 5.50 -3.29 -23.47
CA LYS A 138 6.85 -3.06 -24.02
C LYS A 138 7.85 -2.60 -22.96
N HIS A 139 7.43 -1.73 -22.03
CA HIS A 139 8.28 -1.15 -21.00
C HIS A 139 8.01 -1.75 -19.61
N ARG A 140 7.44 -2.96 -19.54
CA ARG A 140 6.95 -3.57 -18.29
C ARG A 140 8.02 -3.62 -17.19
N GLN A 141 9.24 -3.98 -17.53
CA GLN A 141 10.33 -4.10 -16.56
C GLN A 141 10.69 -2.75 -15.93
N ASP A 142 10.64 -1.66 -16.70
CA ASP A 142 10.95 -0.31 -16.23
C ASP A 142 9.81 0.27 -15.39
N LEU A 143 8.56 -0.06 -15.75
CA LEU A 143 7.37 0.48 -15.09
C LEU A 143 7.00 -0.24 -13.78
N PHE A 144 7.31 -1.54 -13.68
CA PHE A 144 6.98 -2.41 -12.54
C PHE A 144 8.23 -2.98 -11.85
N GLY A 145 9.39 -2.33 -12.00
CA GLY A 145 10.63 -2.79 -11.37
C GLY A 145 10.52 -2.91 -9.85
N GLU A 146 11.28 -3.85 -9.27
CA GLU A 146 11.27 -4.08 -7.82
C GLU A 146 11.76 -2.85 -7.06
N LEU A 147 10.97 -2.44 -6.06
CA LEU A 147 11.33 -1.34 -5.17
C LEU A 147 12.21 -1.88 -4.03
N GLU A 148 13.50 -1.55 -4.05
CA GLU A 148 14.36 -1.81 -2.89
C GLU A 148 14.02 -0.84 -1.75
N LEU A 149 14.09 -1.31 -0.50
CA LEU A 149 13.96 -0.44 0.68
C LEU A 149 15.27 0.31 0.93
N PRO A 150 15.31 1.65 0.80
CA PRO A 150 16.51 2.40 1.12
C PRO A 150 16.81 2.36 2.62
N ASP A 151 18.09 2.37 2.98
CA ASP A 151 18.55 2.36 4.38
C ASP A 151 17.95 3.52 5.18
N GLU A 152 17.84 4.70 4.57
CA GLU A 152 17.24 5.89 5.15
C GLU A 152 15.75 5.69 5.47
N VAL A 153 15.01 5.01 4.60
CA VAL A 153 13.57 4.71 4.78
C VAL A 153 13.37 3.71 5.90
N ALA A 154 14.16 2.63 5.93
CA ALA A 154 14.14 1.65 7.02
C ALA A 154 14.48 2.30 8.38
N MET A 155 15.45 3.23 8.39
CA MET A 155 15.76 4.03 9.58
C MET A 155 14.60 4.94 10.00
N GLN A 156 13.97 5.69 9.07
CA GLN A 156 12.82 6.54 9.39
C GLN A 156 11.66 5.72 9.98
N ALA A 157 11.34 4.57 9.39
CA ALA A 157 10.30 3.67 9.86
C ALA A 157 10.55 3.19 11.31
N ALA A 158 11.77 2.72 11.60
CA ALA A 158 12.14 2.25 12.94
C ALA A 158 12.05 3.37 13.99
N LEU A 159 12.55 4.57 13.66
CA LEU A 159 12.47 5.72 14.55
C LEU A 159 11.03 6.14 14.81
N ALA A 160 10.19 6.15 13.78
CA ALA A 160 8.76 6.44 13.91
C ALA A 160 8.07 5.45 14.85
N CYS A 161 8.35 4.15 14.74
CA CYS A 161 7.84 3.13 15.67
C CYS A 161 8.28 3.38 17.12
N CYS A 162 9.57 3.67 17.35
CA CYS A 162 10.11 3.97 18.69
C CYS A 162 9.45 5.20 19.33
N LEU A 163 9.31 6.27 18.55
CA LEU A 163 8.70 7.52 19.02
C LEU A 163 7.21 7.36 19.29
N ASN A 164 6.50 6.60 18.45
CA ASN A 164 5.08 6.30 18.64
C ASN A 164 4.85 5.49 19.94
N ALA A 165 5.70 4.49 20.22
CA ALA A 165 5.62 3.70 21.46
C ALA A 165 5.87 4.54 22.73
N SER A 166 6.75 5.54 22.63
CA SER A 166 7.11 6.44 23.74
C SER A 166 6.07 7.54 23.99
N ASN A 167 5.21 7.83 23.01
CA ASN A 167 4.22 8.90 23.08
C ASN A 167 3.11 8.60 24.11
N SER A 168 2.83 9.52 25.03
CA SER A 168 1.81 9.39 26.09
C SER A 168 0.38 9.32 25.58
N ASP A 169 0.14 9.93 24.42
CA ASP A 169 -1.19 10.06 23.81
C ASP A 169 -1.49 8.88 22.86
N ALA A 170 -0.51 8.00 22.60
CA ALA A 170 -0.70 6.79 21.80
C ALA A 170 -1.57 5.78 22.56
N ASN A 171 -2.43 5.07 21.82
CA ASN A 171 -3.37 4.13 22.44
C ASN A 171 -2.62 3.04 23.25
N PRO A 172 -2.96 2.85 24.54
CA PRO A 172 -2.21 2.00 25.47
C PRO A 172 -2.13 0.52 25.09
N GLU A 173 -3.03 0.00 24.25
CA GLU A 173 -2.92 -1.38 23.74
C GLU A 173 -1.78 -1.53 22.72
N TYR A 174 -1.49 -0.50 21.92
CA TYR A 174 -0.44 -0.54 20.89
C TYR A 174 0.97 -0.31 21.43
N ARG A 175 1.10 0.32 22.60
CA ARG A 175 2.37 0.32 23.36
C ARG A 175 2.87 -1.10 23.61
N ARG A 176 1.96 -2.08 23.75
CA ARG A 176 2.31 -3.47 24.02
C ARG A 176 2.97 -4.16 22.84
N ILE A 177 2.53 -3.88 21.61
CA ILE A 177 3.07 -4.46 20.37
C ILE A 177 4.56 -4.13 20.25
N TRP A 178 4.92 -2.86 20.50
CA TRP A 178 6.29 -2.37 20.38
C TRP A 178 7.14 -2.57 21.65
N SER A 179 6.51 -2.87 22.79
CA SER A 179 7.21 -3.24 24.03
C SER A 179 7.69 -4.71 24.04
N SER A 180 7.34 -5.52 23.04
CA SER A 180 7.72 -6.93 22.96
C SER A 180 9.22 -7.15 22.65
N GLY A 181 10.00 -6.07 22.47
CA GLY A 181 11.47 -6.09 22.45
C GLY A 181 12.12 -5.56 23.74
N GLY A 182 11.33 -5.04 24.68
CA GLY A 182 11.82 -4.71 26.02
C GLY A 182 11.88 -5.96 26.87
N ASN A 183 12.96 -6.12 27.64
CA ASN A 183 13.00 -7.13 28.71
C ASN A 183 11.68 -7.11 29.48
N VAL A 184 10.99 -8.26 29.54
CA VAL A 184 9.82 -8.45 30.40
C VAL A 184 10.30 -8.30 31.83
N GLY A 185 10.20 -7.09 32.37
CA GLY A 185 10.66 -6.72 33.69
C GLY A 185 10.29 -5.28 34.01
N PHE A 186 9.81 -5.04 35.23
CA PHE A 186 9.57 -3.71 35.78
C PHE A 186 10.88 -2.90 35.80
N THR A 187 11.20 -2.19 34.73
CA THR A 187 12.30 -1.21 34.72
C THR A 187 11.75 0.15 34.34
N SER A 188 12.01 1.13 35.22
CA SER A 188 11.90 2.56 34.95
C SER A 188 12.50 2.90 33.57
N PRO A 189 12.00 3.89 32.81
CA PRO A 189 12.57 4.27 31.54
C PRO A 189 14.03 4.71 31.74
N SER A 190 14.98 3.79 31.53
CA SER A 190 16.39 4.10 31.60
C SER A 190 16.78 4.94 30.40
N THR A 191 17.74 5.84 30.59
CA THR A 191 18.34 6.72 29.55
C THR A 191 18.79 5.95 28.30
N TYR A 192 19.05 4.65 28.45
CA TYR A 192 19.40 3.73 27.37
C TYR A 192 18.29 2.70 27.17
N SER A 193 17.62 2.77 26.03
CA SER A 193 16.68 1.75 25.55
C SER A 193 17.10 1.32 24.14
N SER A 194 16.95 0.02 23.85
CA SER A 194 17.25 -0.57 22.55
C SER A 194 16.01 -1.26 22.01
N TYR A 195 15.74 -1.06 20.71
CA TYR A 195 14.62 -1.65 19.99
C TYR A 195 15.15 -2.38 18.76
N SER A 196 14.51 -3.47 18.35
CA SER A 196 14.86 -4.19 17.13
C SER A 196 13.61 -4.43 16.29
N PHE A 197 13.74 -4.19 14.99
CA PHE A 197 12.69 -4.29 13.99
C PHE A 197 13.20 -5.15 12.83
N SER A 198 12.28 -5.81 12.16
CA SER A 198 12.52 -6.46 10.88
C SER A 198 11.42 -6.03 9.95
N PHE A 199 11.80 -5.41 8.83
CA PHE A 199 10.87 -4.91 7.83
C PHE A 199 10.98 -5.74 6.56
N MET A 200 9.84 -5.97 5.93
CA MET A 200 9.75 -6.54 4.59
C MET A 200 9.02 -5.55 3.69
N VAL A 201 9.53 -5.34 2.47
CA VAL A 201 8.85 -4.54 1.44
C VAL A 201 7.75 -5.37 0.80
N GLY A 202 6.61 -4.73 0.55
CA GLY A 202 5.50 -5.29 -0.20
C GLY A 202 4.17 -4.73 0.29
N ASP A 203 3.19 -4.62 -0.60
CA ASP A 203 1.79 -4.53 -0.22
C ASP A 203 1.31 -5.98 0.01
N HIS A 204 0.91 -6.33 1.24
CA HIS A 204 0.64 -7.70 1.75
C HIS A 204 -0.21 -8.64 0.86
N GLU A 205 -0.87 -8.12 -0.18
CA GLU A 205 -1.78 -8.89 -1.05
C GLU A 205 -1.36 -8.95 -2.53
N GLU A 206 -0.52 -8.05 -3.05
CA GLU A 206 -0.15 -8.05 -4.48
C GLU A 206 0.95 -9.07 -4.82
N ASP A 207 1.81 -9.42 -3.87
CA ASP A 207 3.06 -10.12 -4.19
C ASP A 207 2.96 -11.66 -4.19
N GLY A 208 1.75 -12.22 -4.06
CA GLY A 208 1.51 -13.67 -4.21
C GLY A 208 2.39 -14.55 -3.33
N GLY A 209 2.86 -14.05 -2.17
CA GLY A 209 3.74 -14.79 -1.26
C GLY A 209 5.23 -14.76 -1.63
N LYS A 210 5.68 -13.89 -2.55
CA LYS A 210 7.12 -13.63 -2.70
C LYS A 210 7.65 -12.95 -1.44
N THR A 211 8.61 -13.59 -0.79
CA THR A 211 9.29 -13.03 0.37
C THR A 211 10.25 -11.93 -0.07
N GLY A 212 9.80 -10.69 0.02
CA GLY A 212 10.65 -9.52 -0.19
C GLY A 212 11.89 -9.55 0.71
N LYS A 213 12.96 -8.87 0.28
CA LYS A 213 14.20 -8.76 1.05
C LYS A 213 13.90 -8.15 2.42
N THR A 214 14.22 -8.89 3.48
CA THR A 214 14.05 -8.43 4.85
C THR A 214 15.20 -7.52 5.26
N VAL A 215 14.89 -6.38 5.86
CA VAL A 215 15.86 -5.44 6.43
C VAL A 215 15.71 -5.46 7.95
N SER A 216 16.79 -5.78 8.65
CA SER A 216 16.81 -5.75 10.12
C SER A 216 17.35 -4.41 10.60
N VAL A 217 16.69 -3.81 11.59
CA VAL A 217 17.02 -2.48 12.11
C VAL A 217 17.04 -2.50 13.63
N GLU A 218 18.15 -2.09 14.23
CA GLU A 218 18.28 -1.88 15.67
C GLU A 218 18.38 -0.39 15.96
N VAL A 219 17.60 0.10 16.91
CA VAL A 219 17.58 1.51 17.34
C VAL A 219 18.01 1.56 18.79
N GLN A 220 19.11 2.24 19.07
CA GLN A 220 19.65 2.45 20.40
C GLN A 220 19.52 3.92 20.78
N LYS A 221 18.78 4.24 21.85
CA LYS A 221 18.75 5.59 22.41
C LYS A 221 20.07 5.84 23.15
N THR A 222 20.85 6.81 22.68
CA THR A 222 22.16 7.16 23.26
C THR A 222 22.07 8.34 24.22
N ASP A 223 21.14 9.26 23.98
CA ASP A 223 20.87 10.43 24.82
C ASP A 223 19.40 10.89 24.60
N ASP A 224 18.93 11.89 25.33
CA ASP A 224 17.62 12.49 25.10
C ASP A 224 17.52 13.11 23.70
N GLY A 225 16.67 12.50 22.87
CA GLY A 225 16.47 12.90 21.48
C GLY A 225 17.58 12.47 20.52
N GLN A 226 18.56 11.67 20.96
CA GLN A 226 19.61 11.13 20.09
C GLN A 226 19.64 9.60 20.08
N TYR A 227 19.83 9.06 18.88
CA TYR A 227 19.78 7.63 18.60
C TYR A 227 20.96 7.20 17.73
N THR A 228 21.34 5.93 17.86
CA THR A 228 22.15 5.21 16.90
C THR A 228 21.28 4.14 16.25
N VAL A 229 21.26 4.09 14.92
CA VAL A 229 20.46 3.13 14.15
C VAL A 229 21.39 2.21 13.36
N ILE A 230 21.27 0.91 13.56
CA ILE A 230 22.14 -0.11 12.99
C ILE A 230 21.29 -1.00 12.08
N LEU A 231 21.66 -1.13 10.81
CA LEU A 231 20.96 -1.97 9.85
C LEU A 231 21.78 -3.22 9.54
N ASP A 232 21.10 -4.35 9.37
CA ASP A 232 21.64 -5.64 8.92
C ASP A 232 22.92 -6.04 9.66
N GLY A 233 22.85 -6.04 11.00
CA GLY A 233 23.97 -6.46 11.85
C GLY A 233 25.22 -5.59 11.74
N GLY A 234 25.09 -4.34 11.30
CA GLY A 234 26.20 -3.39 11.18
C GLY A 234 26.64 -3.10 9.74
N ARG A 235 25.95 -3.64 8.73
CA ARG A 235 26.17 -3.26 7.32
C ARG A 235 26.13 -1.75 7.14
N ARG A 236 25.20 -1.08 7.82
CA ARG A 236 25.05 0.37 7.84
C ARG A 236 24.77 0.83 9.26
N VAL A 237 25.43 1.91 9.68
CA VAL A 237 25.23 2.54 10.98
C VAL A 237 25.00 4.02 10.77
N PHE A 238 23.92 4.53 11.35
CA PHE A 238 23.61 5.95 11.46
C PHE A 238 23.82 6.37 12.91
N GLU A 239 24.92 7.08 13.16
CA GLU A 239 25.24 7.61 14.48
C GLU A 239 24.66 9.02 14.65
N ARG A 240 24.37 9.40 15.91
CA ARG A 240 23.93 10.76 16.28
C ARG A 240 22.69 11.22 15.51
N VAL A 241 21.73 10.32 15.35
CA VAL A 241 20.48 10.59 14.66
C VAL A 241 19.53 11.29 15.62
N ALA A 242 19.02 12.45 15.23
CA ALA A 242 18.07 13.21 16.03
C ALA A 242 16.74 13.35 15.26
N PRO A 243 15.74 12.50 15.54
CA PRO A 243 14.42 12.64 14.96
C PRO A 243 13.56 13.65 15.74
N VAL A 244 12.84 14.49 15.01
CA VAL A 244 11.89 15.46 15.53
C VAL A 244 10.53 15.19 14.90
N MET A 245 9.53 14.94 15.75
CA MET A 245 8.14 14.76 15.30
C MET A 245 7.47 16.12 15.17
N ARG A 246 6.98 16.46 13.97
CA ARG A 246 6.12 17.63 13.78
C ARG A 246 4.69 17.28 14.17
N ARG A 247 4.12 18.06 15.08
CA ARG A 247 2.70 17.95 15.44
C ARG A 247 1.87 18.74 14.44
N GLU A 248 1.05 18.04 13.66
CA GLU A 248 -0.01 18.65 12.87
C GLU A 248 -1.36 18.39 13.52
N THR A 249 -2.21 19.41 13.56
CA THR A 249 -3.50 19.39 14.27
C THR A 249 -4.65 18.78 13.47
N ARG A 250 -4.43 18.37 12.22
CA ARG A 250 -5.48 17.96 11.27
C ARG A 250 -5.30 16.57 10.66
N VAL A 251 -4.40 15.75 11.18
CA VAL A 251 -4.07 14.45 10.58
C VAL A 251 -4.42 13.32 11.54
N ALA A 252 -4.78 12.16 10.99
CA ALA A 252 -5.09 10.97 11.76
C ALA A 252 -4.00 10.62 12.78
N ALA A 253 -4.41 10.11 13.94
CA ALA A 253 -3.54 9.85 15.11
C ALA A 253 -2.38 8.88 14.84
N ASN A 254 -2.47 8.11 13.75
CA ASN A 254 -1.49 7.11 13.34
C ASN A 254 -0.49 7.60 12.27
N THR A 255 -0.54 8.90 11.93
CA THR A 255 0.36 9.55 10.98
C THR A 255 1.42 10.36 11.73
N LEU A 256 2.68 10.14 11.37
CA LEU A 256 3.86 10.73 12.01
C LEU A 256 4.67 11.49 10.96
N PHE A 257 4.72 12.82 11.08
CA PHE A 257 5.61 13.65 10.27
C PHE A 257 6.97 13.76 10.96
N LEU A 258 7.98 13.17 10.33
CA LEU A 258 9.31 13.03 10.91
C LEU A 258 10.32 13.89 10.17
N GLU A 259 10.97 14.81 10.89
CA GLU A 259 12.20 15.47 10.46
C GLU A 259 13.37 14.78 11.15
N THR A 260 14.21 14.06 10.40
CA THR A 260 15.36 13.36 10.97
C THR A 260 16.67 14.02 10.56
N PHE A 261 17.43 14.44 11.57
CA PHE A 261 18.76 15.00 11.38
C PHE A 261 19.79 13.89 11.55
N THR A 262 20.51 13.58 10.48
CA THR A 262 21.67 12.70 10.49
C THR A 262 22.95 13.54 10.38
N THR A 263 24.11 12.90 10.53
CA THR A 263 25.41 13.56 10.30
C THR A 263 25.61 14.02 8.85
N ARG A 264 24.86 13.48 7.89
CA ARG A 264 25.05 13.73 6.45
C ARG A 264 23.95 14.59 5.82
N ALA A 265 22.73 14.48 6.33
CA ALA A 265 21.56 15.11 5.73
C ALA A 265 20.44 15.28 6.75
N ARG A 266 19.55 16.22 6.45
CA ARG A 266 18.21 16.29 7.01
C ARG A 266 17.26 15.52 6.09
N LEU A 267 16.47 14.64 6.66
CA LEU A 267 15.48 13.83 5.96
C LEU A 267 14.09 14.21 6.46
N ASP A 268 13.17 14.42 5.53
CA ASP A 268 11.76 14.60 5.84
C ASP A 268 11.00 13.36 5.36
N SER A 269 10.10 12.83 6.18
CA SER A 269 9.24 11.70 5.82
C SER A 269 7.89 11.76 6.53
N THR A 270 6.86 11.25 5.85
CA THR A 270 5.56 10.96 6.46
C THR A 270 5.49 9.47 6.70
N VAL A 271 5.32 9.04 7.94
CA VAL A 271 5.19 7.62 8.30
C VAL A 271 3.79 7.37 8.83
N ILE A 272 3.04 6.47 8.17
CA ILE A 272 1.70 6.06 8.57
C ILE A 272 1.78 4.62 9.05
N ILE A 273 1.43 4.41 10.32
CA ILE A 273 1.40 3.08 10.93
C ILE A 273 -0.07 2.65 10.94
N LEU A 274 -0.47 1.71 10.07
CA LEU A 274 -1.87 1.33 9.97
C LEU A 274 -2.24 0.38 11.11
N GLU A 275 -3.29 0.76 11.84
CA GLU A 275 -3.85 -0.05 12.90
C GLU A 275 -4.73 -1.14 12.29
N THR A 276 -4.23 -2.36 12.20
CA THR A 276 -5.06 -3.52 11.89
C THR A 276 -5.90 -3.83 13.12
N GLY A 277 -7.21 -3.55 13.05
CA GLY A 277 -8.17 -3.77 14.15
C GLY A 277 -8.36 -5.23 14.58
N ALA A 278 -7.57 -6.16 14.05
CA ALA A 278 -7.54 -7.55 14.46
C ALA A 278 -6.29 -7.82 15.31
N LEU A 279 -6.52 -8.20 16.57
CA LEU A 279 -5.52 -8.73 17.52
C LEU A 279 -4.69 -9.92 16.97
N ASP A 280 -5.05 -10.47 15.81
CA ASP A 280 -4.42 -11.63 15.16
C ASP A 280 -3.34 -11.26 14.13
N SER A 281 -3.18 -9.97 13.80
CA SER A 281 -2.20 -9.53 12.80
C SER A 281 -0.79 -9.47 13.39
N ILE A 282 -0.03 -10.53 13.16
CA ILE A 282 1.39 -10.67 13.53
C ILE A 282 2.28 -9.63 12.83
N GLN A 283 1.78 -9.01 11.76
CA GLN A 283 2.47 -8.01 10.97
C GLN A 283 1.71 -6.68 11.00
N THR A 284 2.42 -5.58 11.24
CA THR A 284 1.84 -4.23 11.19
C THR A 284 2.20 -3.57 9.86
N PRO A 285 1.21 -3.16 9.04
CA PRO A 285 1.47 -2.37 7.84
C PRO A 285 1.97 -0.98 8.20
N ILE A 286 3.04 -0.56 7.54
CA ILE A 286 3.60 0.78 7.65
C ILE A 286 3.76 1.32 6.23
N THR A 287 3.25 2.51 5.98
CA THR A 287 3.53 3.25 4.75
C THR A 287 4.50 4.38 5.08
N VAL A 288 5.61 4.46 4.36
CA VAL A 288 6.57 5.56 4.48
C VAL A 288 6.59 6.35 3.17
N PHE A 289 6.33 7.65 3.24
CA PHE A 289 6.59 8.57 2.15
C PHE A 289 7.94 9.24 2.36
N HIS A 290 8.84 9.08 1.39
CA HIS A 290 10.18 9.64 1.44
C HIS A 290 10.62 10.07 0.05
N GLN A 291 11.08 11.33 -0.07
CA GLN A 291 11.55 11.93 -1.33
C GLN A 291 10.55 11.73 -2.48
N GLY A 292 9.26 11.93 -2.21
CA GLY A 292 8.20 11.82 -3.22
C GLY A 292 7.90 10.39 -3.67
N ARG A 293 8.39 9.35 -2.98
CA ARG A 293 8.05 7.94 -3.21
C ARG A 293 7.33 7.33 -2.02
N ARG A 294 6.37 6.44 -2.31
CA ARG A 294 5.67 5.59 -1.34
C ARG A 294 6.43 4.27 -1.17
N TYR A 295 6.66 3.87 0.08
CA TYR A 295 7.18 2.56 0.46
C TYR A 295 6.17 1.87 1.38
N ALA A 296 5.55 0.80 0.89
CA ALA A 296 4.74 -0.09 1.70
C ALA A 296 5.63 -1.17 2.31
N ILE A 297 5.66 -1.24 3.64
CA ILE A 297 6.45 -2.20 4.39
C ILE A 297 5.62 -2.82 5.50
N HIS A 298 5.97 -4.04 5.90
CA HIS A 298 5.36 -4.73 7.02
C HIS A 298 6.40 -5.05 8.08
N THR A 299 6.01 -4.93 9.36
CA THR A 299 6.83 -5.45 10.44
C THR A 299 6.72 -6.96 10.50
N LEU A 300 7.85 -7.61 10.73
CA LEU A 300 7.89 -9.01 11.08
C LEU A 300 8.00 -9.16 12.61
N PRO A 301 7.35 -10.19 13.19
CA PRO A 301 7.50 -10.50 14.61
C PRO A 301 8.96 -10.77 14.95
N SER A 302 9.35 -10.62 16.22
CA SER A 302 10.73 -10.86 16.66
C SER A 302 11.18 -12.30 16.36
N PRO A 303 12.48 -12.57 16.15
CA PRO A 303 12.95 -13.92 15.83
C PRO A 303 12.58 -15.01 16.85
N TRP A 304 12.45 -14.66 18.13
CA TRP A 304 11.96 -15.61 19.15
C TRP A 304 10.47 -15.87 19.01
N LEU A 305 9.66 -14.83 18.75
CA LEU A 305 8.23 -14.99 18.51
C LEU A 305 7.98 -15.71 17.18
N GLN A 306 8.78 -15.46 16.14
CA GLN A 306 8.79 -16.26 14.91
C GLN A 306 9.09 -17.72 15.20
N LYS A 307 10.11 -18.02 16.03
CA LYS A 307 10.43 -19.40 16.43
C LYS A 307 9.32 -20.03 17.25
N LEU A 308 8.68 -19.29 18.16
CA LEU A 308 7.59 -19.78 19.00
C LEU A 308 6.30 -19.97 18.19
N LEU A 309 6.01 -19.05 17.27
CA LEU A 309 4.95 -19.18 16.28
C LEU A 309 5.25 -20.32 15.32
N ALA A 310 6.50 -20.53 14.89
CA ALA A 310 6.94 -21.67 14.09
C ALA A 310 6.97 -23.00 14.87
N GLN A 311 6.98 -22.95 16.20
CA GLN A 311 6.89 -24.13 17.07
C GLN A 311 5.42 -24.47 17.40
N ASN A 312 4.55 -23.46 17.50
CA ASN A 312 3.11 -23.63 17.69
C ASN A 312 2.36 -23.85 16.36
N SER A 313 2.87 -23.32 15.26
CA SER A 313 2.64 -23.80 13.91
C SER A 313 3.57 -24.98 13.73
N VAL A 314 3.18 -26.12 14.31
CA VAL A 314 3.55 -27.41 13.74
C VAL A 314 3.52 -27.24 12.23
N ASN A 315 4.60 -27.65 11.56
CA ASN A 315 4.61 -28.05 10.14
C ASN A 315 3.42 -28.99 9.89
N THR A 316 2.25 -28.39 9.83
CA THR A 316 1.08 -28.96 9.22
C THR A 316 1.21 -28.30 7.86
N PRO A 317 1.73 -28.98 6.81
CA PRO A 317 1.30 -28.63 5.47
C PRO A 317 -0.17 -28.34 5.59
N GLN A 318 -0.64 -27.15 5.21
CA GLN A 318 -2.01 -26.75 5.45
C GLN A 318 -2.91 -27.75 4.69
N SER A 319 -3.21 -28.86 5.36
CA SER A 319 -3.83 -30.06 4.81
C SER A 319 -5.31 -29.82 4.64
N SER A 320 -5.75 -28.58 4.89
CA SER A 320 -7.08 -28.12 4.60
C SER A 320 -7.11 -26.62 4.29
N VAL A 321 -7.80 -26.28 3.21
CA VAL A 321 -8.26 -24.91 2.95
C VAL A 321 -9.54 -24.69 3.73
N ARG A 322 -9.63 -23.56 4.43
CA ARG A 322 -10.74 -23.25 5.35
C ARG A 322 -11.57 -22.06 4.84
N ALA A 323 -12.83 -22.01 5.24
CA ALA A 323 -13.74 -20.92 4.94
C ALA A 323 -13.25 -19.64 5.66
N PRO A 324 -12.92 -18.56 4.93
CA PRO A 324 -12.40 -17.33 5.55
C PRO A 324 -13.45 -16.59 6.37
N MET A 325 -14.73 -16.77 6.03
CA MET A 325 -15.88 -16.13 6.65
C MET A 325 -17.09 -17.08 6.57
N PRO A 326 -18.17 -16.83 7.33
CA PRO A 326 -19.40 -17.59 7.14
C PRO A 326 -19.92 -17.40 5.70
N CYS A 327 -20.16 -18.49 4.99
CA CYS A 327 -20.46 -18.47 3.56
C CYS A 327 -21.34 -19.65 3.16
N LYS A 328 -21.96 -19.55 1.98
CA LYS A 328 -22.68 -20.64 1.31
C LYS A 328 -21.82 -21.21 0.19
N ILE A 329 -21.74 -22.51 0.03
CA ILE A 329 -21.04 -23.12 -1.10
C ILE A 329 -21.92 -22.99 -2.35
N LEU A 330 -21.45 -22.33 -3.40
CA LEU A 330 -22.18 -22.26 -4.67
C LEU A 330 -21.87 -23.45 -5.56
N ARG A 331 -20.58 -23.76 -5.72
CA ARG A 331 -20.10 -24.88 -6.52
C ARG A 331 -18.71 -25.33 -6.05
N VAL A 332 -18.45 -26.61 -6.23
CA VAL A 332 -17.17 -27.25 -5.97
C VAL A 332 -16.54 -27.55 -7.33
N GLU A 333 -15.29 -27.12 -7.53
CA GLU A 333 -14.56 -27.20 -8.80
C GLU A 333 -13.57 -28.37 -8.84
N VAL A 334 -13.49 -29.15 -7.75
CA VAL A 334 -12.54 -30.27 -7.58
C VAL A 334 -13.19 -31.51 -6.99
N GLU A 335 -12.59 -32.67 -7.27
CA GLU A 335 -13.02 -33.97 -6.76
C GLU A 335 -11.96 -34.62 -5.87
N PRO A 336 -12.35 -35.43 -4.87
CA PRO A 336 -11.41 -36.28 -4.14
C PRO A 336 -10.59 -37.17 -5.09
N GLY A 337 -9.27 -37.23 -4.89
CA GLY A 337 -8.30 -37.92 -5.74
C GLY A 337 -7.72 -37.07 -6.88
N GLN A 338 -8.17 -35.82 -7.05
CA GLN A 338 -7.65 -34.92 -8.07
C GLN A 338 -6.35 -34.24 -7.61
N ILE A 339 -5.36 -34.17 -8.50
CA ILE A 339 -4.16 -33.35 -8.29
C ILE A 339 -4.42 -31.93 -8.78
N VAL A 340 -4.16 -30.93 -7.93
CA VAL A 340 -4.34 -29.51 -8.24
C VAL A 340 -3.03 -28.75 -8.09
N GLU A 341 -2.76 -27.85 -9.03
CA GLU A 341 -1.62 -26.93 -8.96
C GLU A 341 -1.97 -25.66 -8.17
N GLU A 342 -0.95 -24.92 -7.75
CA GLU A 342 -1.09 -23.63 -7.08
C GLU A 342 -2.02 -22.67 -7.85
N GLY A 343 -2.92 -21.99 -7.13
CA GLY A 343 -3.85 -21.03 -7.73
C GLY A 343 -5.05 -21.65 -8.47
N LYS A 344 -5.12 -22.97 -8.62
CA LYS A 344 -6.29 -23.65 -9.21
C LYS A 344 -7.55 -23.40 -8.35
N PRO A 345 -8.69 -23.02 -8.96
CA PRO A 345 -9.97 -22.93 -8.25
C PRO A 345 -10.37 -24.26 -7.60
N LEU A 346 -10.78 -24.20 -6.33
CA LEU A 346 -11.25 -25.36 -5.56
C LEU A 346 -12.75 -25.31 -5.33
N VAL A 347 -13.24 -24.18 -4.79
CA VAL A 347 -14.63 -23.99 -4.39
C VAL A 347 -15.00 -22.54 -4.61
N VAL A 348 -16.23 -22.29 -5.09
CA VAL A 348 -16.80 -20.95 -5.15
C VAL A 348 -17.81 -20.81 -4.02
N VAL A 349 -17.62 -19.77 -3.21
CA VAL A 349 -18.48 -19.47 -2.06
C VAL A 349 -19.24 -18.18 -2.28
N GLU A 350 -20.47 -18.11 -1.79
CA GLU A 350 -21.25 -16.89 -1.67
C GLU A 350 -21.18 -16.40 -0.23
N SER A 351 -20.70 -15.18 -0.03
CA SER A 351 -20.90 -14.46 1.21
C SER A 351 -21.26 -13.02 0.91
N MET A 352 -22.16 -12.43 1.71
CA MET A 352 -22.63 -11.06 1.50
C MET A 352 -23.13 -10.77 0.06
N LYS A 353 -23.75 -11.76 -0.59
CA LYS A 353 -24.22 -11.72 -2.01
C LYS A 353 -23.11 -11.55 -3.05
N MET A 354 -21.85 -11.85 -2.70
CA MET A 354 -20.71 -11.86 -3.61
C MET A 354 -20.12 -13.27 -3.72
N GLU A 355 -19.68 -13.63 -4.92
CA GLU A 355 -18.97 -14.88 -5.18
C GLU A 355 -17.47 -14.70 -4.96
N THR A 356 -16.86 -15.56 -4.14
CA THR A 356 -15.42 -15.61 -3.91
C THR A 356 -14.90 -16.97 -4.34
N VAL A 357 -13.86 -16.98 -5.18
CA VAL A 357 -13.20 -18.21 -5.62
C VAL A 357 -12.07 -18.55 -4.65
N ILE A 358 -12.22 -19.67 -3.95
CA ILE A 358 -11.19 -20.22 -3.08
C ILE A 358 -10.23 -21.08 -3.91
N ARG A 359 -8.92 -20.81 -3.82
CA ARG A 359 -7.88 -21.40 -4.66
C ARG A 359 -6.90 -22.26 -3.88
N ALA A 360 -6.21 -23.17 -4.57
CA ALA A 360 -5.16 -24.03 -4.01
C ALA A 360 -3.98 -23.18 -3.46
N PRO A 361 -3.61 -23.33 -2.17
CA PRO A 361 -2.58 -22.52 -1.55
C PRO A 361 -1.19 -23.14 -1.71
N GLY A 362 -0.17 -22.29 -1.85
CA GLY A 362 1.25 -22.67 -1.78
C GLY A 362 1.77 -23.43 -3.00
N PRO A 363 3.10 -23.53 -3.13
CA PRO A 363 3.74 -24.09 -4.33
C PRO A 363 3.63 -25.62 -4.40
N GLY A 364 3.50 -26.13 -5.63
CA GLY A 364 3.53 -27.56 -5.95
C GLY A 364 2.15 -28.22 -6.16
N PRO A 365 2.12 -29.42 -6.78
CA PRO A 365 0.89 -30.19 -6.98
C PRO A 365 0.41 -30.80 -5.66
N LYS A 366 -0.89 -30.67 -5.35
CA LYS A 366 -1.52 -31.21 -4.14
C LYS A 366 -2.63 -32.21 -4.49
N LEU A 367 -2.65 -33.36 -3.81
CA LEU A 367 -3.71 -34.35 -3.97
C LEU A 367 -4.89 -34.00 -3.05
N VAL A 368 -6.07 -33.79 -3.64
CA VAL A 368 -7.31 -33.54 -2.89
C VAL A 368 -7.72 -34.83 -2.19
N LYS A 369 -7.59 -34.89 -0.87
CA LYS A 369 -8.03 -36.03 -0.06
C LYS A 369 -9.55 -36.08 0.03
N ARG A 370 -10.17 -34.94 0.32
CA ARG A 370 -11.61 -34.86 0.61
C ARG A 370 -12.16 -33.45 0.41
N VAL A 371 -13.34 -33.36 -0.19
CA VAL A 371 -14.15 -32.13 -0.16
C VAL A 371 -15.14 -32.23 0.99
N VAL A 372 -15.13 -31.23 1.88
CA VAL A 372 -15.85 -31.30 3.17
C VAL A 372 -17.33 -30.93 3.03
N HIS A 373 -17.65 -30.04 2.09
CA HIS A 373 -18.98 -29.46 1.90
C HIS A 373 -19.44 -29.56 0.44
N LYS A 374 -20.75 -29.65 0.25
CA LYS A 374 -21.39 -29.71 -1.08
C LYS A 374 -22.01 -28.37 -1.47
N ALA A 375 -22.26 -28.19 -2.76
CA ALA A 375 -23.01 -27.04 -3.25
C ALA A 375 -24.37 -26.92 -2.52
N GLY A 376 -24.65 -25.72 -2.02
CA GLY A 376 -25.81 -25.40 -1.19
C GLY A 376 -25.53 -25.34 0.32
N ASP A 377 -24.45 -25.94 0.81
CA ASP A 377 -24.14 -26.00 2.23
C ASP A 377 -23.77 -24.62 2.81
N MET A 378 -24.14 -24.39 4.07
CA MET A 378 -23.72 -23.22 4.84
C MET A 378 -22.54 -23.57 5.74
N CYS A 379 -21.44 -22.82 5.62
CA CYS A 379 -20.21 -23.00 6.37
C CYS A 379 -20.01 -21.84 7.36
N LYS A 380 -19.44 -22.14 8.53
CA LYS A 380 -18.95 -21.12 9.47
C LYS A 380 -17.51 -20.75 9.12
N ALA A 381 -17.06 -19.58 9.55
CA ALA A 381 -15.65 -19.21 9.44
C ALA A 381 -14.75 -20.26 10.12
N GLY A 382 -13.61 -20.55 9.49
CA GLY A 382 -12.61 -21.50 9.97
C GLY A 382 -12.93 -22.98 9.71
N THR A 383 -14.11 -23.32 9.17
CA THR A 383 -14.45 -24.70 8.79
C THR A 383 -13.67 -25.12 7.55
N ALA A 384 -13.14 -26.35 7.53
CA ALA A 384 -12.44 -26.89 6.36
C ALA A 384 -13.39 -27.02 5.15
N LEU A 385 -12.92 -26.64 3.96
CA LEU A 385 -13.62 -26.72 2.68
C LEU A 385 -13.08 -27.88 1.83
N VAL A 386 -11.76 -27.95 1.70
CA VAL A 386 -11.05 -29.00 0.96
C VAL A 386 -9.86 -29.43 1.80
N GLU A 387 -9.71 -30.74 2.01
CA GLU A 387 -8.57 -31.37 2.65
C GLU A 387 -7.64 -31.97 1.60
N PHE A 388 -6.34 -31.79 1.78
CA PHE A 388 -5.27 -32.38 0.98
C PHE A 388 -4.60 -33.51 1.76
N ASP A 389 -4.01 -34.48 1.05
CA ASP A 389 -3.11 -35.42 1.71
C ASP A 389 -1.84 -34.70 2.16
N GLU A 390 -1.31 -35.12 3.30
CA GLU A 390 -0.02 -34.65 3.77
C GLU A 390 1.04 -35.21 2.81
N ASP A 391 1.84 -34.34 2.20
CA ASP A 391 3.04 -34.79 1.50
C ASP A 391 3.90 -35.51 2.53
N ASP A 392 3.96 -36.85 2.43
CA ASP A 392 4.99 -37.65 3.09
C ASP A 392 6.33 -37.18 2.49
N GLY A 393 6.94 -36.20 3.15
CA GLY A 393 8.26 -35.70 2.80
C GLY A 393 9.25 -36.86 2.83
N ASN A 394 9.72 -37.25 1.64
CA ASN A 394 10.88 -38.11 1.48
C ASN A 394 12.05 -37.31 0.90
#